data_AF-A0A1G0XA99-F1
#
_entry.id   AF-A0A1G0XA99-F1
#
_cell.length_a   1.000
_cell.length_b   1.000
_cell.length_c   1.000
_cell.angle_alpha   90.00
_cell.angle_beta   90.00
_cell.angle_gamma   90.00
#
_symmetry.space_group_name_H-M   'P 1'
#
loop_
_entity.id
_entity.type
_entity.pdbx_description
1 polymer ?
#
loop_
_entity_poly.entity_id
_entity_poly.type
_entity_poly.pdbx_seq_one_letter_code
_entity_poly.pdbx_strand_id
1 'polypeptide(L)'
;MNKTTIYFLFLLLSLSQIFCPVLASNKKLEQNSVFQVATIGSLALAVYDGNYDYGSLMKHGNFGVGTFLDLNGEMVAIDGNFYQIESSGKLKSVNAKQIVPFAEVTFFKPTDLPRDFQTNLI
;
A
#
# COMPACT_ATOMS: atom_id res chain seq x y z
N MET A 1 43.69 -8.12 11.16
CA MET A 1 43.10 -7.96 9.81
C MET A 1 43.72 -6.72 9.17
N ASN A 2 44.41 -6.84 8.02
CA ASN A 2 45.14 -5.70 7.43
C ASN A 2 44.19 -4.80 6.61
N LYS A 3 44.54 -3.52 6.44
CA LYS A 3 43.70 -2.53 5.74
C LYS A 3 43.36 -2.98 4.31
N THR A 4 44.28 -3.66 3.63
CA THR A 4 44.09 -4.22 2.29
C THR A 4 42.99 -5.29 2.25
N THR A 5 42.93 -6.16 3.25
CA THR A 5 41.88 -7.19 3.38
C THR A 5 40.52 -6.54 3.58
N ILE A 6 40.46 -5.44 4.34
CA ILE A 6 39.23 -4.69 4.58
C ILE A 6 38.73 -4.04 3.28
N TYR A 7 39.60 -3.36 2.54
CA TYR A 7 39.22 -2.75 1.25
C TYR A 7 38.80 -3.80 0.22
N PHE A 8 39.46 -4.96 0.19
CA PHE A 8 39.10 -6.06 -0.69
C PHE A 8 37.72 -6.64 -0.36
N LEU A 9 37.36 -6.74 0.92
CA LEU A 9 36.02 -7.15 1.34
C LEU A 9 34.95 -6.14 0.91
N PHE A 10 35.21 -4.83 1.09
CA PHE A 10 34.29 -3.77 0.64
C PHE A 10 34.11 -3.76 -0.87
N LEU A 11 35.18 -4.02 -1.64
CA LEU A 11 35.13 -4.11 -3.10
C LEU A 11 34.28 -5.31 -3.54
N LEU A 12 34.49 -6.49 -2.95
CA LEU A 12 33.68 -7.69 -3.21
C LEU A 12 32.19 -7.48 -2.87
N LEU A 13 31.89 -6.78 -1.76
CA LEU A 13 30.53 -6.44 -1.39
C LEU A 13 29.87 -5.51 -2.43
N SER A 14 30.59 -4.49 -2.90
CA SER A 14 30.08 -3.53 -3.89
C SER A 14 29.85 -4.15 -5.28
N LEU A 15 30.67 -5.12 -5.68
CA LEU A 15 30.55 -5.80 -6.97
C LEU A 15 29.35 -6.76 -7.01
N SER A 16 28.93 -7.30 -5.85
CA SER A 16 27.77 -8.20 -5.75
C SER A 16 26.43 -7.51 -6.03
N GLN A 17 26.35 -6.18 -5.94
CA GLN A 17 25.11 -5.43 -6.16
C GLN A 17 24.82 -5.13 -7.64
N ILE A 18 25.77 -5.41 -8.53
CA ILE A 18 25.67 -5.08 -9.98
C ILE A 18 25.04 -6.23 -10.78
N PHE A 19 24.89 -7.42 -10.19
CA PHE A 19 24.35 -8.61 -10.86
C PHE A 19 23.05 -9.11 -10.21
N CYS A 20 22.11 -8.21 -9.94
CA CYS A 20 20.72 -8.61 -9.94
C CYS A 20 20.14 -8.09 -11.26
N PRO A 21 20.00 -8.93 -12.32
CA PRO A 21 19.09 -8.55 -13.37
C PRO A 21 17.76 -8.37 -12.66
N VAL A 22 17.28 -7.13 -12.63
CA VAL A 22 15.92 -6.79 -12.26
C VAL A 22 15.07 -7.58 -13.24
N LEU A 23 14.73 -8.81 -12.86
CA LEU A 23 13.55 -9.50 -13.31
C LEU A 23 12.43 -8.60 -12.80
N ALA A 24 12.14 -7.55 -13.58
CA ALA A 24 10.89 -6.86 -13.52
C ALA A 24 9.85 -7.93 -13.87
N SER A 25 9.47 -8.71 -12.85
CA SER A 25 8.31 -9.55 -12.90
C SER A 25 7.19 -8.60 -13.27
N ASN A 26 6.68 -8.72 -14.49
CA ASN A 26 5.39 -8.17 -14.85
C ASN A 26 4.37 -8.98 -14.05
N LYS A 27 4.33 -8.72 -12.75
CA LYS A 27 3.38 -9.32 -11.82
C LYS A 27 2.06 -8.69 -12.23
N LYS A 28 1.27 -9.45 -12.99
CA LYS A 28 -0.10 -9.08 -13.32
C LYS A 28 -0.76 -8.71 -11.99
N LEU A 29 -1.39 -7.53 -11.93
CA LEU A 29 -2.14 -7.13 -10.75
C LEU A 29 -3.26 -8.15 -10.57
N GLU A 30 -3.10 -9.03 -9.58
CA GLU A 30 -4.03 -10.11 -9.30
C GLU A 30 -5.33 -9.51 -8.77
N GLN A 31 -6.42 -9.70 -9.52
CA GLN A 31 -7.76 -9.31 -9.06
C GLN A 31 -8.08 -10.02 -7.75
N ASN A 32 -8.81 -9.35 -6.84
CA ASN A 32 -9.18 -9.90 -5.54
C ASN A 32 -8.02 -10.31 -4.62
N SER A 33 -6.81 -9.81 -4.88
CA SER A 33 -5.71 -9.84 -3.89
C SER A 33 -5.75 -8.59 -3.02
N VAL A 34 -5.57 -8.76 -1.71
CA VAL A 34 -5.43 -7.62 -0.78
C VAL A 34 -3.97 -7.18 -0.77
N PHE A 35 -3.74 -5.91 -1.08
CA PHE A 35 -2.48 -5.23 -0.84
C PHE A 35 -2.59 -4.44 0.46
N GLN A 36 -1.58 -4.55 1.31
CA GLN A 36 -1.57 -3.92 2.62
C GLN A 36 -0.27 -3.16 2.84
N VAL A 37 -0.40 -1.95 3.37
CA VAL A 37 0.71 -1.14 3.88
C VAL A 37 0.79 -1.30 5.39
N ALA A 38 1.98 -1.63 5.88
CA ALA A 38 2.27 -1.93 7.28
C ALA A 38 1.41 -3.06 7.87
N THR A 39 1.45 -3.22 9.19
CA THR A 39 0.63 -4.20 9.91
C THR A 39 -0.24 -3.48 10.94
N ILE A 40 -1.38 -4.07 11.29
CA ILE A 40 -2.24 -3.55 12.38
C ILE A 40 -1.47 -3.46 13.70
N GLY A 41 -0.51 -4.36 13.94
CA GLY A 41 0.36 -4.32 15.12
C GLY A 41 1.27 -3.09 15.14
N SER A 42 1.84 -2.71 13.98
CA SER A 42 2.64 -1.48 13.85
C SER A 42 1.79 -0.24 14.13
N LEU A 43 0.55 -0.21 13.60
CA LEU A 43 -0.39 0.88 13.84
C LEU A 43 -0.75 0.99 15.33
N ALA A 44 -1.05 -0.13 15.99
CA ALA A 44 -1.39 -0.18 17.42
C ALA A 44 -0.23 0.28 18.33
N LEU A 45 1.01 0.10 17.89
CA LEU A 45 2.22 0.59 18.57
C LEU A 45 2.59 2.04 18.20
N ALA A 46 1.70 2.76 17.52
CA ALA A 46 1.90 4.13 17.07
C ALA A 46 3.07 4.35 16.10
N VAL A 47 3.44 3.32 15.34
CA VAL A 47 4.47 3.41 14.28
C VAL A 47 3.80 3.96 13.02
N TYR A 48 3.74 5.28 12.90
CA TYR A 48 3.11 5.99 11.78
C TYR A 48 4.11 6.49 10.73
N ASP A 49 5.39 6.50 11.09
CA ASP A 49 6.52 6.96 10.30
C ASP A 49 6.87 5.94 9.20
N GLY A 50 6.00 5.88 8.19
CA GLY A 50 6.26 5.24 6.92
C GLY A 50 6.72 6.25 5.85
N ASN A 51 7.29 5.74 4.77
CA ASN A 51 7.61 6.53 3.56
C ASN A 51 6.71 6.17 2.37
N TYR A 52 5.63 5.43 2.62
CA TYR A 52 4.70 4.99 1.59
C TYR A 52 3.68 6.09 1.29
N ASP A 53 3.56 6.48 0.02
CA ASP A 53 2.67 7.54 -0.42
C ASP A 53 1.38 7.00 -1.07
N TYR A 54 0.32 7.81 -1.05
CA TYR A 54 -0.96 7.43 -1.66
C TYR A 54 -0.90 7.23 -3.17
N GLY A 55 -0.02 7.94 -3.89
CA GLY A 55 0.19 7.73 -5.33
C GLY A 55 0.74 6.33 -5.64
N SER A 56 1.55 5.78 -4.75
CA SER A 56 2.00 4.39 -4.79
C SER A 56 0.88 3.42 -4.38
N LEU A 57 0.09 3.74 -3.35
CA LEU A 57 -1.04 2.91 -2.90
C LEU A 57 -2.10 2.73 -4.00
N MET A 58 -2.46 3.80 -4.71
CA MET A 58 -3.47 3.80 -5.78
C MET A 58 -3.15 2.82 -6.92
N LYS A 59 -1.89 2.41 -7.08
CA LYS A 59 -1.47 1.40 -8.08
C LYS A 59 -1.86 -0.03 -7.69
N HIS A 60 -2.29 -0.25 -6.45
CA HIS A 60 -2.53 -1.57 -5.88
C HIS A 60 -4.00 -1.89 -5.63
N GLY A 61 -4.91 -0.91 -5.79
CA GLY A 61 -6.34 -1.16 -5.65
C GLY A 61 -7.20 0.06 -5.94
N ASN A 62 -8.49 -0.19 -6.09
CA ASN A 62 -9.53 0.80 -6.35
C ASN A 62 -10.64 0.81 -5.27
N PHE A 63 -10.52 -0.08 -4.29
CA PHE A 63 -11.45 -0.25 -3.16
C PHE A 63 -10.65 -0.59 -1.91
N GLY A 64 -11.00 0.00 -0.76
CA GLY A 64 -10.27 -0.26 0.48
C GLY A 64 -10.47 0.77 1.58
N VAL A 65 -9.72 0.58 2.67
CA VAL A 65 -9.74 1.41 3.88
C VAL A 65 -8.33 1.65 4.42
N GLY A 66 -8.16 2.64 5.29
CA GLY A 66 -6.88 2.93 5.94
C GLY A 66 -6.94 4.22 6.75
N THR A 67 -5.78 4.81 7.03
CA THR A 67 -5.69 6.08 7.78
C THR A 67 -4.54 6.94 7.29
N PHE A 68 -4.37 8.12 7.87
CA PHE A 68 -3.36 9.12 7.54
C PHE A 68 -2.34 9.26 8.67
N LEU A 69 -1.21 9.91 8.39
CA LEU A 69 -0.21 10.26 9.40
C LEU A 69 -0.86 10.89 10.64
N ASP A 70 -0.36 10.53 11.83
CA ASP A 70 -0.88 10.94 13.14
C ASP A 70 -2.35 10.52 13.40
N LEU A 71 -2.83 9.49 12.71
CA LEU A 71 -4.24 9.05 12.75
C LEU A 71 -5.21 10.19 12.41
N ASN A 72 -4.81 11.09 11.50
CA ASN A 72 -5.64 12.22 11.10
C ASN A 72 -6.80 11.78 10.20
N GLY A 73 -7.79 11.12 10.79
CA GLY A 73 -9.00 10.66 10.10
C GLY A 73 -8.85 9.34 9.36
N GLU A 74 -9.93 8.96 8.70
CA GLU A 74 -10.10 7.68 8.03
C GLU A 74 -9.96 7.82 6.52
N MET A 75 -9.35 6.84 5.89
CA MET A 75 -9.31 6.72 4.44
C MET A 75 -10.38 5.74 3.97
N VAL A 76 -11.12 6.13 2.94
CA VAL A 76 -12.00 5.24 2.16
C VAL A 76 -11.65 5.36 0.69
N ALA A 77 -11.45 4.22 0.04
CA ALA A 77 -11.29 4.12 -1.41
C ALA A 77 -12.51 3.43 -2.02
N ILE A 78 -13.14 4.07 -3.00
CA ILE A 78 -14.28 3.53 -3.73
C ILE A 78 -14.24 4.00 -5.18
N ASP A 79 -14.46 3.07 -6.11
CA ASP A 79 -14.42 3.31 -7.55
C ASP A 79 -13.16 4.05 -8.03
N GLY A 80 -12.01 3.75 -7.39
CA GLY A 80 -10.72 4.38 -7.70
C GLY A 80 -10.54 5.79 -7.13
N ASN A 81 -11.53 6.34 -6.45
CA ASN A 81 -11.43 7.62 -5.74
C ASN A 81 -11.07 7.37 -4.28
N PHE A 82 -10.14 8.16 -3.76
CA PHE A 82 -9.66 8.06 -2.39
C PHE A 82 -10.07 9.32 -1.62
N TYR A 83 -10.68 9.11 -0.45
CA TYR A 83 -11.18 10.18 0.40
C TYR A 83 -10.63 10.07 1.82
N GLN A 84 -10.42 11.23 2.43
CA GLN A 84 -10.16 11.40 3.86
C GLN A 84 -11.42 11.90 4.55
N ILE A 85 -11.84 11.21 5.61
CA ILE A 85 -12.90 11.64 6.52
C ILE A 85 -12.21 12.08 7.81
N GLU A 86 -12.13 13.39 8.03
CA GLU A 86 -11.53 13.94 9.25
C GLU A 86 -12.47 13.75 10.45
N SER A 87 -11.95 13.88 11.67
CA SER A 87 -12.74 13.79 12.92
C SER A 87 -13.89 14.81 13.00
N SER A 88 -13.78 15.91 12.24
CA SER A 88 -14.87 16.90 12.07
C SER A 88 -16.02 16.43 11.18
N GLY A 89 -15.89 15.29 10.51
CA GLY A 89 -16.80 14.80 9.47
C GLY A 89 -16.54 15.41 8.08
N LYS A 90 -15.53 16.28 7.94
CA LYS A 90 -15.17 16.86 6.64
C LYS A 90 -14.57 15.80 5.72
N LEU A 91 -15.15 15.68 4.53
CA LEU A 91 -14.64 14.85 3.44
C LEU A 91 -13.65 15.64 2.58
N LYS A 92 -12.50 15.05 2.28
CA LYS A 92 -11.48 15.62 1.37
C LYS A 92 -11.01 14.57 0.37
N SER A 93 -10.72 14.97 -0.86
CA SER A 93 -9.98 14.11 -1.79
C SER A 93 -8.53 13.96 -1.33
N VAL A 94 -7.98 12.76 -1.48
CA VAL A 94 -6.61 12.46 -1.07
C VAL A 94 -5.59 12.99 -2.08
N ASN A 95 -4.53 13.61 -1.58
CA ASN A 95 -3.36 14.01 -2.34
C ASN A 95 -2.36 12.85 -2.41
N ALA A 96 -1.88 12.54 -3.61
CA ALA A 96 -0.94 11.46 -3.87
C ALA A 96 0.35 11.49 -3.02
N LYS A 97 0.77 12.67 -2.53
CA LYS A 97 1.98 12.83 -1.71
C LYS A 97 1.75 12.63 -0.20
N GLN A 98 0.51 12.46 0.24
CA GLN A 98 0.23 12.15 1.64
C GLN A 98 0.81 10.79 2.01
N ILE A 99 1.22 10.65 3.27
CA ILE A 99 1.80 9.40 3.80
C ILE A 99 0.69 8.47 4.25
N VAL A 100 0.86 7.19 3.94
CA VAL A 100 0.01 6.07 4.31
C VAL A 100 0.69 5.28 5.43
N PRO A 101 0.34 5.49 6.71
CA PRO A 101 0.86 4.66 7.81
C PRO A 101 0.26 3.25 7.79
N PHE A 102 -1.00 3.12 7.36
CA PHE A 102 -1.70 1.85 7.22
C PHE A 102 -2.82 1.97 6.18
N ALA A 103 -2.93 0.97 5.32
CA ALA A 103 -4.06 0.81 4.41
C ALA A 103 -4.17 -0.64 3.92
N GLU A 104 -5.39 -1.05 3.59
CA GLU A 104 -5.70 -2.27 2.87
C GLU A 104 -6.53 -1.92 1.64
N VAL A 105 -6.05 -2.30 0.46
CA VAL A 105 -6.70 -2.01 -0.82
C VAL A 105 -6.70 -3.24 -1.72
N THR A 106 -7.66 -3.31 -2.64
CA THR A 106 -7.73 -4.36 -3.65
C THR A 106 -8.32 -3.82 -4.95
N PHE A 107 -8.03 -4.49 -6.07
CA PHE A 107 -8.83 -4.36 -7.29
C PHE A 107 -10.07 -5.25 -7.15
N PHE A 108 -11.12 -4.65 -6.60
CA PHE A 108 -12.32 -5.39 -6.18
C PHE A 108 -13.10 -5.91 -7.39
N LYS A 109 -13.40 -7.21 -7.38
CA LYS A 109 -14.28 -7.89 -8.32
C LYS A 109 -15.18 -8.86 -7.55
N PRO A 110 -16.46 -8.54 -7.35
CA PRO A 110 -17.36 -9.39 -6.59
C PRO A 110 -17.49 -10.77 -7.26
N THR A 111 -17.42 -11.84 -6.46
CA THR A 111 -17.69 -13.21 -6.91
C THR A 111 -19.16 -13.56 -6.80
N ASP A 112 -19.86 -12.92 -5.87
CA ASP A 112 -21.27 -13.11 -5.58
C ASP A 112 -21.98 -11.76 -5.59
N LEU A 113 -23.15 -11.70 -6.22
CA LEU A 113 -24.01 -10.53 -6.15
C LEU A 113 -24.74 -10.50 -4.81
N PRO A 114 -25.02 -9.31 -4.24
CA PRO A 114 -25.78 -9.23 -3.00
C PRO A 114 -27.15 -9.90 -3.18
N ARG A 115 -27.62 -10.62 -2.16
CA ARG A 115 -28.84 -11.45 -2.21
C ARG A 115 -30.06 -10.68 -2.71
N ASP A 116 -30.13 -9.40 -2.41
CA ASP A 116 -31.22 -8.50 -2.75
C ASP A 116 -31.29 -8.20 -4.27
N PHE A 117 -30.17 -8.35 -4.98
CA PHE A 117 -30.09 -8.18 -6.44
C PHE A 117 -30.27 -9.50 -7.21
N GLN A 118 -30.27 -10.65 -6.52
CA GLN A 118 -30.45 -11.95 -7.16
C GLN A 118 -31.93 -12.30 -7.40
N THR A 119 -32.88 -11.61 -6.75
CA THR A 119 -34.32 -11.93 -6.81
C THR A 119 -35.05 -11.39 -8.05
N ASN A 120 -34.41 -10.55 -8.87
CA ASN A 120 -35.02 -9.93 -10.05
C ASN A 120 -34.71 -10.64 -11.39
N LEU A 121 -34.28 -11.91 -11.34
CA LEU A 121 -33.92 -12.71 -12.54
C LEU A 121 -34.79 -13.97 -12.73
N ILE A 122 -36.01 -13.98 -12.17
CA ILE A 122 -37.03 -15.01 -12.41
C ILE A 122 -38.32 -14.40 -12.93
#